data_AF-A0A7S3KEH6-F1
#
_entry.id   AF-A0A7S3KEH6-F1
#
_cell.length_a   1.000
_cell.length_b   1.000
_cell.length_c   1.000
_cell.angle_alpha   90.00
_cell.angle_beta   90.00
_cell.angle_gamma   90.00
#
_symmetry.space_group_name_H-M   'P 1'
#
loop_
_entity.id
_entity.type
_entity.pdbx_description
1 polymer ?
#
loop_
_entity_poly.entity_id
_entity_poly.type
_entity_poly.pdbx_seq_one_letter_code
_entity_poly.pdbx_strand_id
1 'polypeptide(L)'
;EKGKKKSIIGWNWGTYSFEEEAFKFEVNDEKCLNLPYSGISLATANNAHEVAVEMNLDKIKEGDKGDYLSEIRFFLPANEEESNQSEAEGGDEEEKKEQSNDEEEKINTNENGKAKKDQKNRAQQFADNIIKKAGIGAFAGEIIAKLDNMQLLVPRGNYVFNLYSNYLKLHGKTHDYKILFKDINRAFLLPKPDGLHMMY
;
A
#
# COMPACT_ATOMS: atom_id res chain seq x y z
N GLU A 1 1.85 24.71 21.46
CA GLU A 1 3.19 24.92 20.86
C GLU A 1 3.23 26.24 20.08
N LYS A 2 4.27 27.07 20.28
CA LYS A 2 4.60 28.14 19.33
C LYS A 2 4.92 27.47 17.99
N GLY A 3 4.22 27.82 16.91
CA GLY A 3 4.34 27.12 15.63
C GLY A 3 5.76 27.21 15.07
N LYS A 4 6.43 26.05 14.87
CA LYS A 4 7.68 25.97 14.10
C LYS A 4 7.54 26.71 12.77
N LYS A 5 8.63 27.36 12.33
CA LYS A 5 8.72 28.10 11.08
C LYS A 5 8.48 27.19 9.87
N LYS A 6 7.96 27.75 8.77
CA LYS A 6 7.78 27.02 7.50
C LYS A 6 9.09 27.06 6.69
N SER A 7 9.49 25.91 6.17
CA SER A 7 10.62 25.78 5.26
C SER A 7 10.32 26.46 3.94
N ILE A 8 11.29 27.24 3.44
CA ILE A 8 11.21 27.98 2.16
C ILE A 8 12.38 27.68 1.22
N ILE A 9 13.26 26.75 1.60
CA ILE A 9 14.52 26.48 0.88
C ILE A 9 14.35 25.53 -0.31
N GLY A 10 13.16 24.93 -0.49
CA GLY A 10 12.84 24.06 -1.62
C GLY A 10 13.51 22.68 -1.59
N TRP A 11 14.11 22.28 -0.47
CA TRP A 11 14.70 20.97 -0.30
C TRP A 11 13.63 19.89 -0.06
N ASN A 12 13.90 18.69 -0.58
CA ASN A 12 13.00 17.54 -0.51
C ASN A 12 13.53 16.39 0.37
N TRP A 13 14.60 16.63 1.14
CA TRP A 13 15.15 15.69 2.11
C TRP A 13 15.07 16.26 3.52
N GLY A 14 14.92 15.38 4.50
CA GLY A 14 14.69 15.79 5.88
C GLY A 14 14.24 14.64 6.76
N THR A 15 13.57 14.98 7.85
CA THR A 15 13.05 14.02 8.82
C THR A 15 11.53 14.00 8.78
N TYR A 16 10.94 12.93 9.28
CA TYR A 16 9.50 12.81 9.40
C TYR A 16 9.09 12.38 10.80
N SER A 17 7.85 12.71 11.18
CA SER A 17 7.21 12.21 12.40
C SER A 17 5.78 11.78 12.12
N PHE A 18 5.37 10.73 12.82
CA PHE A 18 3.97 10.30 12.86
C PHE A 18 3.33 10.90 14.11
N GLU A 19 2.53 11.96 13.95
CA GLU A 19 1.80 12.59 15.06
C GLU A 19 0.44 11.92 15.28
N GLU A 20 -0.42 12.49 16.12
CA GLU A 20 -1.76 11.97 16.35
C GLU A 20 -2.67 12.17 15.12
N GLU A 21 -2.71 13.38 14.55
CA GLU A 21 -3.66 13.74 13.49
C GLU A 21 -3.07 13.77 12.07
N ALA A 22 -1.74 13.84 11.95
CA ALA A 22 -1.07 14.04 10.67
C ALA A 22 0.33 13.42 10.62
N PHE A 23 0.74 13.05 9.41
CA PHE A 23 2.14 12.82 9.07
C PHE A 23 2.84 14.17 8.83
N LYS A 24 4.01 14.38 9.42
CA LYS A 24 4.81 15.60 9.24
C LYS A 24 6.14 15.27 8.57
N PHE A 25 6.57 16.16 7.68
CA PHE A 25 7.92 16.18 7.12
C PHE A 25 8.55 17.53 7.41
N GLU A 26 9.77 17.51 7.93
CA GLU A 26 10.52 18.69 8.33
C GLU A 26 11.87 18.75 7.64
N VAL A 27 12.30 19.96 7.30
CA VAL A 27 13.58 20.26 6.67
C VAL A 27 14.29 21.25 7.58
N ASN A 28 15.44 20.87 8.13
CA ASN A 28 16.19 21.68 9.11
C ASN A 28 15.31 22.14 10.29
N ASP A 29 14.52 21.22 10.87
CA ASP A 29 13.56 21.49 11.94
C ASP A 29 12.46 22.52 11.60
N GLU A 30 12.32 22.90 10.33
CA GLU A 30 11.25 23.74 9.82
C GLU A 30 10.18 22.89 9.11
N LYS A 31 8.91 23.28 9.27
CA LYS A 31 7.76 22.56 8.70
C LYS A 31 7.81 22.61 7.17
N CYS A 32 7.85 21.46 6.52
CA CYS A 32 7.80 21.35 5.07
C CYS A 32 6.45 20.81 4.58
N LEU A 33 6.03 19.65 5.09
CA LEU A 33 4.74 19.03 4.76
C LEU A 33 4.00 18.64 6.04
N ASN A 34 2.67 18.80 6.02
CA ASN A 34 1.77 18.30 7.04
C ASN A 34 0.58 17.66 6.35
N LEU A 35 0.52 16.33 6.37
CA LEU A 35 -0.46 15.52 5.66
C LEU A 35 -1.47 14.93 6.66
N PRO A 36 -2.68 15.49 6.78
CA PRO A 36 -3.69 14.98 7.69
C PRO A 36 -4.12 13.57 7.32
N TYR A 37 -4.17 12.68 8.30
CA TYR A 37 -4.52 11.29 8.06
C TYR A 37 -5.94 11.12 7.51
N SER A 38 -6.87 12.00 7.88
CA SER A 38 -8.26 12.01 7.39
C SER A 38 -8.41 12.29 5.89
N GLY A 39 -7.35 12.76 5.23
CA GLY A 39 -7.30 13.00 3.79
C GLY A 39 -6.67 11.85 3.00
N ILE A 40 -6.12 10.83 3.64
CA ILE A 40 -5.40 9.73 2.98
C ILE A 40 -6.39 8.62 2.65
N SER A 41 -6.36 8.13 1.41
CA SER A 41 -7.21 7.03 0.93
C SER A 41 -6.48 5.68 0.95
N LEU A 42 -5.20 5.67 0.61
CA LEU A 42 -4.35 4.48 0.53
C LEU A 42 -2.89 4.84 0.83
N ALA A 43 -2.13 3.90 1.40
CA ALA A 43 -0.68 3.97 1.46
C ALA A 43 -0.10 2.59 1.14
N THR A 44 0.94 2.55 0.30
CA THR A 44 1.52 1.30 -0.22
C THR A 44 3.03 1.43 -0.29
N ALA A 45 3.75 0.41 0.16
CA ALA A 45 5.19 0.28 -0.09
C ALA A 45 5.39 -0.37 -1.46
N ASN A 46 5.92 0.39 -2.42
CA ASN A 46 6.12 -0.08 -3.80
C ASN A 46 7.38 -0.94 -3.93
N ASN A 47 8.38 -0.67 -3.11
CA ASN A 47 9.61 -1.45 -2.96
C ASN A 47 10.21 -1.17 -1.56
N ALA A 48 11.44 -1.60 -1.30
CA ALA A 48 12.10 -1.42 -0.01
C ALA A 48 12.35 0.05 0.38
N HIS A 49 12.30 0.97 -0.58
CA HIS A 49 12.68 2.38 -0.44
C HIS A 49 11.58 3.36 -0.86
N GLU A 50 10.46 2.93 -1.42
CA GLU A 50 9.42 3.84 -1.91
C GLU A 50 8.08 3.55 -1.25
N VAL A 51 7.48 4.59 -0.67
CA VAL A 51 6.10 4.56 -0.18
C VAL A 51 5.26 5.57 -0.95
N ALA A 52 4.20 5.08 -1.60
CA ALA A 52 3.16 5.91 -2.20
C ALA A 52 2.03 6.15 -1.20
N VAL A 53 1.57 7.40 -1.12
CA VAL A 53 0.44 7.84 -0.29
C VAL A 53 -0.55 8.53 -1.20
N GLU A 54 -1.73 7.94 -1.36
CA GLU A 54 -2.81 8.45 -2.18
C GLU A 54 -3.82 9.23 -1.33
N MET A 55 -4.39 10.28 -1.91
CA MET A 55 -5.33 11.17 -1.26
C MET A 55 -6.77 10.82 -1.61
N ASN A 56 -7.69 11.09 -0.69
CA ASN A 56 -9.12 10.95 -0.94
C ASN A 56 -9.63 12.14 -1.77
N LEU A 57 -9.96 11.86 -3.03
CA LEU A 57 -10.50 12.83 -3.98
C LEU A 57 -12.03 12.85 -4.04
N ASP A 58 -12.74 11.97 -3.33
CA ASP A 58 -14.22 11.88 -3.35
C ASP A 58 -14.90 13.17 -2.84
N LYS A 59 -14.18 14.01 -2.08
CA LYS A 59 -14.70 15.29 -1.57
C LYS A 59 -14.65 16.42 -2.61
N ILE A 60 -14.01 16.21 -3.74
CA ILE A 60 -13.93 17.19 -4.81
C ILE A 60 -15.27 17.19 -5.54
N LYS A 61 -15.93 18.35 -5.54
CA LYS A 61 -17.23 18.51 -6.19
C LYS A 61 -17.06 18.63 -7.70
N GLU A 62 -18.03 18.10 -8.42
CA GLU A 62 -18.10 18.27 -9.87
C GLU A 62 -18.13 19.77 -10.22
N GLY A 63 -17.16 20.22 -11.03
CA GLY A 63 -16.99 21.63 -11.42
C GLY A 63 -16.01 22.44 -10.58
N ASP A 64 -15.38 21.86 -9.57
CA ASP A 64 -14.30 22.52 -8.81
C ASP A 64 -13.02 22.58 -9.67
N LYS A 65 -12.43 23.77 -9.84
CA LYS A 65 -11.37 24.05 -10.84
C LYS A 65 -9.96 24.22 -10.24
N GLY A 66 -9.69 23.56 -9.12
CA GLY A 66 -8.39 23.61 -8.45
C GLY A 66 -7.41 22.54 -8.89
N ASP A 67 -6.15 22.73 -8.53
CA ASP A 67 -5.16 21.64 -8.48
C ASP A 67 -5.34 20.88 -7.17
N TYR A 68 -5.46 19.56 -7.25
CA TYR A 68 -5.61 18.69 -6.08
C TYR A 68 -4.44 17.73 -5.99
N LEU A 69 -3.94 17.56 -4.78
CA LEU A 69 -2.96 16.55 -4.49
C LEU A 69 -3.61 15.17 -4.61
N SER A 70 -3.18 14.38 -5.59
CA SER A 70 -3.66 13.00 -5.80
C SER A 70 -2.79 11.97 -5.09
N GLU A 71 -1.47 12.09 -5.22
CA GLU A 71 -0.49 11.13 -4.70
C GLU A 71 0.81 11.85 -4.30
N ILE A 72 1.46 11.38 -3.23
CA ILE A 72 2.84 11.71 -2.88
C ILE A 72 3.64 10.41 -2.73
N ARG A 73 4.86 10.37 -3.27
CA ARG A 73 5.81 9.27 -3.04
C ARG A 73 6.99 9.75 -2.20
N PHE A 74 7.28 9.01 -1.14
CA PHE A 74 8.44 9.24 -0.29
C PHE A 74 9.51 8.20 -0.57
N PHE A 75 10.75 8.66 -0.72
CA PHE A 75 11.93 7.81 -0.75
C PHE A 75 12.51 7.66 0.65
N LEU A 76 12.76 6.41 1.07
CA LEU A 76 13.36 6.01 2.33
C LEU A 76 14.73 5.39 2.01
N PRO A 77 15.84 6.07 2.35
CA PRO A 77 17.17 5.52 2.11
C PRO A 77 17.40 4.22 2.89
N ALA A 78 18.21 3.33 2.32
CA ALA A 78 18.71 2.15 3.03
C ALA A 78 19.50 2.59 4.26
N ASN A 79 19.30 1.91 5.39
CA ASN A 79 20.20 2.07 6.52
C ASN A 79 21.49 1.25 6.29
N GLU A 80 22.58 1.59 6.98
CA GLU A 80 23.85 0.82 6.95
C GLU A 80 23.65 -0.68 7.29
N GLU A 81 22.61 -1.01 8.05
CA GLU A 81 22.22 -2.40 8.38
C GLU A 81 21.58 -3.14 7.20
N GLU A 82 20.89 -2.44 6.29
CA GLU A 82 20.28 -3.00 5.07
C GLU A 82 21.32 -3.11 3.93
N SER A 83 22.29 -2.19 3.84
CA SER A 83 23.37 -2.27 2.84
C SER A 83 24.27 -3.49 3.06
N ASN A 84 24.57 -3.84 4.33
CA ASN A 84 25.39 -4.99 4.67
C ASN A 84 24.72 -6.35 4.37
N GLN A 85 23.39 -6.40 4.23
CA GLN A 85 22.68 -7.62 3.80
C GLN A 85 22.68 -7.77 2.27
N SER A 86 22.61 -6.66 1.53
CA SER A 86 22.58 -6.68 0.06
C SER A 86 23.89 -7.15 -0.59
N GLU A 87 25.04 -6.98 0.09
CA GLU A 87 26.34 -7.49 -0.40
C GLU A 87 26.53 -9.01 -0.19
N ALA A 88 25.76 -9.63 0.72
CA ALA A 88 25.86 -11.05 1.03
C ALA A 88 24.98 -11.95 0.14
N GLU A 89 24.01 -11.39 -0.56
CA GLU A 89 23.04 -12.12 -1.40
C GLU A 89 23.34 -12.04 -2.92
N GLY A 90 24.54 -11.59 -3.30
CA GLY A 90 25.01 -11.55 -4.70
C GLY A 90 25.40 -12.91 -5.30
N GLY A 91 24.88 -14.02 -4.79
CA GLY A 91 25.09 -15.36 -5.32
C GLY A 91 23.78 -15.93 -5.88
N ASP A 92 23.77 -16.20 -7.19
CA ASP A 92 22.68 -16.78 -7.98
C ASP A 92 21.76 -17.76 -7.22
N GLU A 93 20.54 -17.37 -6.88
CA GLU A 93 19.43 -18.32 -6.66
C GLU A 93 18.09 -17.76 -7.18
N GLU A 94 17.49 -18.49 -8.11
CA GLU A 94 16.17 -18.24 -8.69
C GLU A 94 15.07 -18.27 -7.60
N GLU A 95 14.51 -17.10 -7.24
CA GLU A 95 13.41 -17.03 -6.28
C GLU A 95 12.06 -17.47 -6.89
N LYS A 96 11.68 -18.72 -6.62
CA LYS A 96 10.27 -19.12 -6.55
C LYS A 96 9.61 -18.50 -5.32
N LYS A 97 8.97 -17.34 -5.47
CA LYS A 97 8.05 -16.78 -4.47
C LYS A 97 6.60 -17.20 -4.77
N GLU A 98 6.21 -18.34 -4.21
CA GLU A 98 4.82 -18.65 -3.85
C GLU A 98 4.61 -18.19 -2.40
N GLN A 99 3.65 -17.29 -2.17
CA GLN A 99 3.14 -17.01 -0.83
C GLN A 99 1.63 -16.80 -0.92
N SER A 100 0.92 -17.87 -0.55
CA SER A 100 -0.47 -17.87 -0.12
C SER A 100 -0.53 -17.34 1.31
N ASN A 101 -1.22 -16.23 1.55
CA ASN A 101 -1.61 -15.81 2.90
C ASN A 101 -3.00 -16.36 3.21
N ASP A 102 -3.01 -17.52 3.87
CA ASP A 102 -4.10 -17.93 4.73
C ASP A 102 -3.70 -17.66 6.18
N GLU A 103 -4.63 -17.09 6.94
CA GLU A 103 -4.55 -16.82 8.37
C GLU A 103 -4.60 -18.12 9.19
N GLU A 104 -3.53 -18.92 9.11
CA GLU A 104 -3.24 -19.92 10.12
C GLU A 104 -1.82 -19.69 10.64
N GLU A 105 -1.67 -19.55 11.95
CA GLU A 105 -0.38 -19.63 12.64
C GLU A 105 0.28 -20.98 12.34
N LYS A 106 1.01 -21.06 11.23
CA LYS A 106 1.90 -22.19 10.95
C LYS A 106 3.25 -21.89 11.58
N ILE A 107 3.42 -22.40 12.79
CA ILE A 107 4.72 -22.52 13.45
C ILE A 107 5.59 -23.46 12.60
N ASN A 108 6.44 -22.89 11.74
CA ASN A 108 7.50 -23.63 11.08
C ASN A 108 8.71 -23.72 12.02
N THR A 109 8.85 -24.85 12.71
CA THR A 109 10.05 -25.20 13.48
C THR A 109 11.14 -25.75 12.56
N ASN A 110 12.28 -25.06 12.49
CA ASN A 110 13.56 -25.69 12.15
C ASN A 110 14.33 -25.96 13.45
N GLU A 111 15.20 -26.98 13.43
CA GLU A 111 15.90 -27.61 14.58
C GLU A 111 16.87 -26.71 15.37
N ASN A 112 16.72 -25.38 15.36
CA ASN A 112 17.51 -24.48 16.22
C ASN A 112 16.72 -23.28 16.77
N GLY A 113 15.42 -23.44 17.04
CA GLY A 113 14.70 -22.70 18.10
C GLY A 113 14.70 -21.17 18.08
N LYS A 114 15.03 -20.52 16.96
CA LYS A 114 14.92 -19.06 16.80
C LYS A 114 13.95 -18.75 15.66
N ALA A 115 12.81 -18.19 16.01
CA ALA A 115 11.82 -17.66 15.07
C ALA A 115 12.47 -16.58 14.18
N LYS A 116 12.57 -16.83 12.86
CA LYS A 116 12.69 -15.75 11.88
C LYS A 116 11.33 -15.04 11.86
N LYS A 117 11.19 -13.94 12.59
CA LYS A 117 10.15 -12.96 12.28
C LYS A 117 10.47 -12.43 10.88
N ASP A 118 9.52 -12.49 9.96
CA ASP A 118 9.60 -11.74 8.71
C ASP A 118 9.85 -10.27 9.07
N GLN A 119 11.10 -9.83 8.90
CA GLN A 119 11.48 -8.46 9.21
C GLN A 119 10.92 -7.58 8.09
N LYS A 120 9.69 -7.09 8.27
CA LYS A 120 9.08 -6.12 7.35
C LYS A 120 10.07 -4.99 7.08
N ASN A 121 10.36 -4.71 5.80
CA ASN A 121 11.27 -3.63 5.40
C ASN A 121 10.76 -2.25 5.86
N ARG A 122 11.64 -1.24 5.90
CA ARG A 122 11.31 0.11 6.41
C ARG A 122 10.15 0.76 5.67
N ALA A 123 10.09 0.62 4.35
CA ALA A 123 8.98 1.14 3.55
C ALA A 123 7.64 0.51 3.96
N GLN A 124 7.59 -0.80 4.18
CA GLN A 124 6.39 -1.49 4.64
C GLN A 124 5.97 -1.01 6.03
N GLN A 125 6.92 -0.86 6.96
CA GLN A 125 6.62 -0.32 8.29
C GLN A 125 6.09 1.12 8.24
N PHE A 126 6.65 1.95 7.35
CA PHE A 126 6.19 3.31 7.13
C PHE A 126 4.75 3.32 6.59
N ALA A 127 4.45 2.52 5.56
CA ALA A 127 3.11 2.39 4.99
C ALA A 127 2.10 1.88 6.04
N ASP A 128 2.46 0.84 6.79
CA ASP A 128 1.64 0.27 7.87
C ASP A 128 1.31 1.31 8.95
N ASN A 129 2.27 2.17 9.31
CA ASN A 129 2.06 3.26 10.27
C ASN A 129 1.05 4.31 9.75
N ILE A 130 1.13 4.68 8.47
CA ILE A 130 0.13 5.56 7.84
C ILE A 130 -1.25 4.89 7.85
N ILE A 131 -1.34 3.64 7.39
CA ILE A 131 -2.61 2.89 7.35
C ILE A 131 -3.26 2.83 8.73
N LYS A 132 -2.47 2.50 9.75
CA LYS A 132 -2.94 2.39 11.14
C LYS A 132 -3.46 3.72 11.68
N LYS A 133 -2.71 4.82 11.49
CA LYS A 133 -3.10 6.14 12.01
C LYS A 133 -4.21 6.80 11.21
N ALA A 134 -4.27 6.56 9.91
CA ALA A 134 -5.37 6.99 9.06
C ALA A 134 -6.63 6.14 9.19
N GLY A 135 -6.56 5.04 9.93
CA GLY A 135 -7.70 4.14 10.09
C GLY A 135 -8.19 3.57 8.76
N ILE A 136 -7.35 3.54 7.72
CA ILE A 136 -7.73 3.08 6.37
C ILE A 136 -8.23 1.63 6.44
N GLY A 137 -7.62 0.81 7.30
CA GLY A 137 -8.08 -0.56 7.57
C GLY A 137 -9.33 -0.65 8.46
N ALA A 138 -9.60 0.34 9.31
CA ALA A 138 -10.78 0.36 10.17
C ALA A 138 -12.08 0.71 9.40
N PHE A 139 -11.96 1.47 8.30
CA PHE A 139 -13.09 1.81 7.41
C PHE A 139 -13.29 0.82 6.26
N ALA A 140 -12.37 -0.12 6.06
CA ALA A 140 -12.49 -1.13 5.02
C ALA A 140 -13.75 -2.00 5.21
N GLY A 141 -14.19 -2.16 6.46
CA GLY A 141 -15.21 -3.14 6.82
C GLY A 141 -14.65 -4.57 6.80
N GLU A 142 -15.49 -5.51 7.18
CA GLU A 142 -15.17 -6.94 7.12
C GLU A 142 -15.19 -7.41 5.66
N ILE A 143 -14.28 -8.33 5.31
CA ILE A 143 -14.30 -8.99 4.01
C ILE A 143 -15.55 -9.87 3.96
N ILE A 144 -16.47 -9.55 3.05
CA ILE A 144 -17.72 -10.30 2.86
C ILE A 144 -17.43 -11.57 2.07
N ALA A 145 -16.56 -11.48 1.06
CA ALA A 145 -16.14 -12.61 0.24
C ALA A 145 -14.71 -12.42 -0.26
N LYS A 146 -13.99 -13.54 -0.40
CA LYS A 146 -12.64 -13.61 -0.97
C LYS A 146 -12.69 -14.57 -2.15
N LEU A 147 -12.20 -14.14 -3.32
CA LEU A 147 -12.03 -15.00 -4.49
C LEU A 147 -10.54 -15.09 -4.80
N ASP A 148 -9.99 -16.28 -4.62
CA ASP A 148 -8.58 -16.55 -4.83
C ASP A 148 -8.27 -16.92 -6.29
N ASN A 149 -7.03 -16.63 -6.70
CA ASN A 149 -6.46 -17.01 -7.99
C ASN A 149 -7.31 -16.58 -9.20
N MET A 150 -7.85 -15.37 -9.14
CA MET A 150 -8.62 -14.77 -10.24
C MET A 150 -7.66 -14.27 -11.32
N GLN A 151 -7.67 -14.93 -12.48
CA GLN A 151 -6.84 -14.56 -13.61
C GLN A 151 -7.45 -13.38 -14.40
N LEU A 152 -6.80 -12.23 -14.36
CA LEU A 152 -7.16 -11.06 -15.15
C LEU A 152 -6.37 -11.00 -16.45
N LEU A 153 -7.06 -10.62 -17.53
CA LEU A 153 -6.41 -10.31 -18.81
C LEU A 153 -5.76 -8.92 -18.77
N VAL A 154 -6.45 -7.95 -18.16
CA VAL A 154 -5.99 -6.56 -18.02
C VAL A 154 -6.40 -6.01 -16.65
N PRO A 155 -5.44 -5.56 -15.81
CA PRO A 155 -4.01 -5.76 -15.95
C PRO A 155 -3.66 -7.26 -15.86
N ARG A 156 -2.78 -7.76 -16.74
CA ARG A 156 -2.48 -9.19 -16.83
C ARG A 156 -1.90 -9.71 -15.51
N GLY A 157 -2.49 -10.75 -14.94
CA GLY A 157 -1.95 -11.39 -13.74
C GLY A 157 -3.00 -12.17 -12.96
N ASN A 158 -2.55 -12.83 -11.90
CA ASN A 158 -3.43 -13.46 -10.91
C ASN A 158 -3.62 -12.50 -9.75
N TYR A 159 -4.87 -12.36 -9.32
CA TYR A 159 -5.28 -11.47 -8.26
C TYR A 159 -6.16 -12.22 -7.26
N VAL A 160 -6.15 -11.74 -6.02
CA VAL A 160 -7.14 -12.09 -5.01
C VAL A 160 -8.16 -10.96 -4.94
N PHE A 161 -9.44 -11.28 -5.09
CA PHE A 161 -10.51 -10.30 -5.01
C PHE A 161 -11.08 -10.33 -3.59
N ASN A 162 -10.93 -9.24 -2.87
CA ASN A 162 -11.55 -9.04 -1.56
C ASN A 162 -12.76 -8.12 -1.72
N LEU A 163 -13.95 -8.64 -1.45
CA LEU A 163 -15.19 -7.90 -1.54
C LEU A 163 -15.56 -7.34 -0.18
N TYR A 164 -15.73 -6.03 -0.12
CA TYR A 164 -16.22 -5.29 1.04
C TYR A 164 -17.64 -4.78 0.76
N SER A 165 -18.25 -4.08 1.71
CA SER A 165 -19.65 -3.62 1.57
C SER A 165 -19.87 -2.60 0.44
N ASN A 166 -18.87 -1.77 0.15
CA ASN A 166 -18.98 -0.64 -0.79
C ASN A 166 -17.90 -0.64 -1.90
N TYR A 167 -16.95 -1.57 -1.86
CA TYR A 167 -15.90 -1.67 -2.87
C TYR A 167 -15.32 -3.09 -2.97
N LEU A 168 -14.62 -3.33 -4.06
CA LEU A 168 -13.82 -4.51 -4.36
C LEU A 168 -12.34 -4.11 -4.35
N LYS A 169 -11.50 -4.87 -3.64
CA LYS A 169 -10.04 -4.73 -3.71
C LYS A 169 -9.47 -5.90 -4.52
N LEU A 170 -8.66 -5.59 -5.53
CA LEU A 170 -7.87 -6.55 -6.30
C LEU A 170 -6.45 -6.52 -5.73
N HIS A 171 -6.01 -7.62 -5.11
CA HIS A 171 -4.66 -7.74 -4.59
C HIS A 171 -3.82 -8.60 -5.53
N GLY A 172 -2.80 -8.01 -6.14
CA GLY A 172 -1.90 -8.68 -7.07
C GLY A 172 -0.49 -8.78 -6.50
N LYS A 173 0.40 -9.50 -7.21
CA LYS A 173 1.82 -9.61 -6.78
C LYS A 173 2.54 -8.26 -6.73
N THR A 174 2.22 -7.37 -7.67
CA THR A 174 2.92 -6.09 -7.85
C THR A 174 2.03 -4.89 -7.57
N HIS A 175 0.73 -5.00 -7.85
CA HIS A 175 -0.18 -3.87 -7.77
C HIS A 175 -1.47 -4.27 -7.08
N ASP A 176 -1.98 -3.34 -6.29
CA ASP A 176 -3.30 -3.40 -5.69
C ASP A 176 -4.22 -2.38 -6.35
N TYR A 177 -5.48 -2.75 -6.55
CA TYR A 177 -6.50 -1.85 -7.07
C TYR A 177 -7.71 -1.83 -6.16
N LYS A 178 -8.36 -0.66 -6.06
CA LYS A 178 -9.63 -0.49 -5.34
C LYS A 178 -10.67 0.03 -6.31
N ILE A 179 -11.76 -0.71 -6.46
CA ILE A 179 -12.88 -0.39 -7.35
C ILE A 179 -14.12 -0.17 -6.48
N LEU A 180 -14.63 1.06 -6.43
CA LEU A 180 -15.83 1.36 -5.67
C LEU A 180 -17.05 0.82 -6.43
N PHE A 181 -18.00 0.18 -5.74
CA PHE A 181 -19.18 -0.39 -6.42
C PHE A 181 -20.04 0.67 -7.10
N LYS A 182 -20.02 1.92 -6.60
CA LYS A 182 -20.68 3.07 -7.23
C LYS A 182 -20.15 3.37 -8.64
N ASP A 183 -18.91 2.97 -8.95
CA ASP A 183 -18.26 3.20 -10.24
C ASP A 183 -18.50 2.02 -11.21
N ILE A 184 -19.14 0.93 -10.75
CA ILE A 184 -19.50 -0.21 -11.58
C ILE A 184 -20.89 0.01 -12.16
N ASN A 185 -20.95 0.34 -13.45
CA ASN A 185 -22.24 0.57 -14.12
C ASN A 185 -22.95 -0.75 -14.50
N ARG A 186 -22.19 -1.75 -14.95
CA ARG A 186 -22.69 -3.05 -15.41
C ARG A 186 -21.63 -4.12 -15.20
N ALA A 187 -22.05 -5.32 -14.85
CA ALA A 187 -21.23 -6.52 -14.85
C ALA A 187 -21.70 -7.45 -15.97
N PHE A 188 -20.77 -8.07 -16.69
CA PHE A 188 -21.07 -9.00 -17.76
C PHE A 188 -20.44 -10.35 -17.44
N LEU A 189 -21.21 -11.41 -17.64
CA LEU A 189 -20.70 -12.77 -17.57
C LEU A 189 -20.94 -13.41 -18.93
N LEU A 190 -19.86 -13.61 -19.68
CA LEU A 190 -19.88 -14.01 -21.09
C LEU A 190 -19.35 -15.44 -21.25
N PRO A 191 -20.13 -16.38 -21.80
CA PRO A 191 -19.61 -17.70 -22.11
C PRO A 191 -18.62 -17.62 -23.27
N LYS A 192 -17.48 -18.30 -23.15
CA LYS A 192 -16.58 -18.49 -24.29
C LYS A 192 -17.20 -19.48 -25.29
N PRO A 193 -16.78 -19.44 -26.57
CA PRO A 193 -17.27 -20.36 -27.60
C PRO A 193 -17.04 -21.84 -27.30
N ASP A 194 -16.11 -22.16 -26.40
CA ASP A 194 -15.81 -23.53 -25.95
C ASP A 194 -16.90 -24.13 -25.03
N GLY A 195 -17.82 -23.30 -24.53
CA GLY A 195 -18.90 -23.73 -23.63
C GLY A 195 -18.45 -24.15 -22.23
N LEU A 196 -17.16 -24.04 -21.90
CA LEU A 196 -16.58 -24.48 -20.64
C LEU A 196 -16.12 -23.29 -19.79
N HIS A 197 -15.62 -22.23 -20.42
CA HIS A 197 -15.08 -21.09 -19.72
C HIS A 197 -16.04 -19.91 -19.73
N MET A 198 -16.12 -19.20 -18.62
CA MET A 198 -16.79 -17.91 -18.51
C MET A 198 -15.73 -16.79 -18.49
N MET A 199 -15.98 -15.73 -19.24
CA MET A 199 -15.28 -14.45 -19.12
C MET A 199 -16.13 -13.53 -18.24
N TYR A 200 -15.47 -12.85 -17.31
CA TYR A 200 -16.05 -11.91 -16.36
C TYR A 200 -15.31 -10.58 -16.41
#